data_AF-A0A836TAV6-F1
#
_entry.id   AF-A0A836TAV6-F1
#
_cell.length_a   1.000
_cell.length_b   1.000
_cell.length_c   1.000
_cell.angle_alpha   90.00
_cell.angle_beta   90.00
_cell.angle_gamma   90.00
#
_symmetry.space_group_name_H-M   'P 1'
#
loop_
_entity.id
_entity.type
_entity.pdbx_description
1 polymer ?
#
loop_
_entity_poly.entity_id
_entity_poly.type
_entity_poly.pdbx_seq_one_letter_code
_entity_poly.pdbx_strand_id
1 'polypeptide(L)'
;MDVLIRFSEKGGFFSYADVEDYFKTQLLKQDNYFYIGSNMKQIKKNDYFYFSYKGQIIVKAKYLGITQKREADFPFGYQVSDITIFNPIEIDNNLFKGQSSFFYINTKEKKKEIIKLEKAIDSHIKRREYISALEVNNFTLFDKMKLEFAEGINVFIGENGTGKSQILKLLYTLTTANNTFYKKNTNKETYLSELIVETIENVFKGKRIQNLISFNFNRNESDINMNFSNYNIDFSITAHTSSQVKINKFSTNGSPQKILFIPAKEILSNFKGFRNLWEEYLIPFDKTFYDLVKALDRPLLKDTSNIRKMNNALEDILNGEIIQENGEFLLKRNKDGKKIFSAMMAEGLRKIGTLSYLLKNNSLSNESILIWDEPEANLNPRTIQEIAKLLIALQKFGIQIFIATHSLFLIKEIEILKKDESNVKYFGFGFDENHNLRVSQNKEFDYLDDLIILDEEIAQSDRFMREIK
;
A
#
# COMPACT_ATOMS: atom_id res chain seq x y z
N MET A 1 30.93 -6.80 -20.04
CA MET A 1 31.64 -7.05 -18.78
C MET A 1 31.25 -5.96 -17.80
N ASP A 2 30.33 -6.29 -16.92
CA ASP A 2 29.80 -5.35 -15.94
C ASP A 2 30.86 -4.95 -14.91
N VAL A 3 30.66 -3.80 -14.29
CA VAL A 3 31.59 -3.21 -13.33
C VAL A 3 30.85 -2.77 -12.07
N LEU A 4 31.42 -3.11 -10.91
CA LEU A 4 31.03 -2.56 -9.62
C LEU A 4 31.95 -1.37 -9.29
N ILE A 5 31.38 -0.22 -8.98
CA ILE A 5 32.05 1.02 -8.60
C ILE A 5 31.77 1.30 -7.12
N ARG A 6 32.78 1.71 -6.36
CA ARG A 6 32.67 2.04 -4.93
C ARG A 6 32.86 3.52 -4.69
N PHE A 7 31.84 4.16 -4.14
CA PHE A 7 31.95 5.47 -3.53
C PHE A 7 32.47 5.39 -2.11
N SER A 8 33.13 6.47 -1.70
CA SER A 8 33.71 6.61 -0.38
C SER A 8 33.57 8.04 0.10
N GLU A 9 33.70 8.24 1.41
CA GLU A 9 33.71 9.56 2.05
C GLU A 9 34.84 10.45 1.52
N LYS A 10 35.97 9.86 1.08
CA LYS A 10 37.06 10.59 0.41
C LYS A 10 36.67 11.15 -0.95
N GLY A 11 35.63 10.62 -1.58
CA GLY A 11 35.07 11.09 -2.84
C GLY A 11 33.94 12.11 -2.69
N GLY A 12 33.70 12.62 -1.48
CA GLY A 12 32.67 13.64 -1.22
C GLY A 12 31.27 13.10 -0.92
N PHE A 13 31.11 11.79 -0.76
CA PHE A 13 29.84 11.15 -0.41
C PHE A 13 29.83 10.76 1.07
N PHE A 14 28.98 11.38 1.88
CA PHE A 14 28.90 11.12 3.33
C PHE A 14 27.66 10.29 3.70
N SER A 15 26.63 10.31 2.87
CA SER A 15 25.38 9.58 3.06
C SER A 15 24.91 8.87 1.78
N TYR A 16 23.94 7.94 1.92
CA TYR A 16 23.25 7.36 0.77
C TYR A 16 22.45 8.42 -0.01
N ALA A 17 21.89 9.41 0.69
CA ALA A 17 21.16 10.51 0.06
C ALA A 17 22.08 11.37 -0.83
N ASP A 18 23.35 11.52 -0.47
CA ASP A 18 24.33 12.26 -1.30
C ASP A 18 24.59 11.52 -2.62
N VAL A 19 24.64 10.18 -2.58
CA VAL A 19 24.76 9.35 -3.77
C VAL A 19 23.52 9.48 -4.63
N GLU A 20 22.33 9.41 -4.05
CA GLU A 20 21.08 9.61 -4.79
C GLU A 20 20.99 11.00 -5.43
N ASP A 21 21.31 12.07 -4.69
CA ASP A 21 21.31 13.44 -5.20
C ASP A 21 22.27 13.57 -6.39
N TYR A 22 23.48 13.00 -6.30
CA TYR A 22 24.42 13.02 -7.41
C TYR A 22 23.81 12.46 -8.70
N PHE A 23 23.15 11.30 -8.67
CA PHE A 23 22.53 10.72 -9.88
C PHE A 23 21.26 11.45 -10.31
N LYS A 24 20.48 12.01 -9.37
CA LYS A 24 19.23 12.72 -9.67
C LYS A 24 19.44 14.14 -10.18
N THR A 25 20.52 14.81 -9.79
CA THR A 25 20.72 16.24 -10.05
C THR A 25 22.05 16.53 -10.73
N GLN A 26 23.17 16.11 -10.15
CA GLN A 26 24.50 16.53 -10.59
C GLN A 26 24.92 15.86 -11.90
N LEU A 27 24.64 14.57 -12.05
CA LEU A 27 24.96 13.80 -13.24
C LEU A 27 24.16 14.26 -14.46
N LEU A 28 22.89 14.65 -14.27
CA LEU A 28 22.06 15.24 -15.32
C LEU A 28 22.65 16.57 -15.82
N LYS A 29 23.14 17.43 -14.91
CA LYS A 29 23.85 18.67 -15.28
C LYS A 29 25.15 18.42 -16.05
N GLN A 30 25.63 17.18 -16.06
CA GLN A 30 26.83 16.74 -16.77
C GLN A 30 26.47 15.83 -17.96
N ASP A 31 25.29 15.98 -18.57
CA ASP A 31 24.84 15.17 -19.72
C ASP A 31 24.94 13.65 -19.52
N ASN A 32 24.73 13.21 -18.28
CA ASN A 32 24.87 11.81 -17.84
C ASN A 32 26.28 11.23 -17.95
N TYR A 33 27.32 12.08 -17.83
CA TYR A 33 28.71 11.64 -17.77
C TYR A 33 29.20 11.42 -16.34
N PHE A 34 29.59 10.18 -16.06
CA PHE A 34 30.26 9.80 -14.82
C PHE A 34 31.78 9.83 -15.01
N TYR A 35 32.51 10.56 -14.16
CA TYR A 35 33.95 10.76 -14.31
C TYR A 35 34.76 9.95 -13.27
N ILE A 36 35.85 9.32 -13.69
CA ILE A 36 36.77 8.61 -12.79
C ILE A 36 38.24 8.78 -13.23
N GLY A 37 39.16 8.70 -12.26
CA GLY A 37 40.60 8.81 -12.51
C GLY A 37 41.21 7.64 -13.30
N SER A 38 40.49 6.52 -13.42
CA SER A 38 41.01 5.26 -13.99
C SER A 38 40.34 4.88 -15.31
N ASN A 39 41.12 4.34 -16.24
CA ASN A 39 40.63 3.88 -17.54
C ASN A 39 40.08 2.44 -17.48
N MET A 40 38.78 2.27 -17.72
CA MET A 40 38.08 0.99 -17.74
C MET A 40 38.07 0.39 -19.16
N LYS A 41 39.23 -0.08 -19.64
CA LYS A 41 39.40 -0.54 -21.03
C LYS A 41 38.55 -1.76 -21.44
N GLN A 42 37.99 -2.52 -20.49
CA GLN A 42 37.31 -3.80 -20.78
C GLN A 42 35.78 -3.68 -20.87
N ILE A 43 35.22 -2.48 -20.65
CA ILE A 43 33.77 -2.27 -20.76
C ILE A 43 33.34 -1.96 -22.20
N LYS A 44 32.21 -2.53 -22.62
CA LYS A 44 31.58 -2.37 -23.92
C LYS A 44 30.22 -1.71 -23.78
N LYS A 45 29.77 -1.03 -24.82
CA LYS A 45 28.41 -0.45 -24.88
C LYS A 45 27.37 -1.51 -24.51
N ASN A 46 26.37 -1.11 -23.69
CA ASN A 46 25.33 -1.93 -23.07
C ASN A 46 25.74 -2.80 -21.88
N ASP A 47 27.01 -2.76 -21.44
CA ASP A 47 27.38 -3.31 -20.14
C ASP A 47 26.80 -2.46 -19.00
N TYR A 48 26.70 -3.04 -17.81
CA TYR A 48 26.14 -2.37 -16.64
C TYR A 48 27.21 -1.89 -15.66
N PHE A 49 26.97 -0.70 -15.12
CA PHE A 49 27.61 -0.18 -13.92
C PHE A 49 26.70 -0.37 -12.71
N TYR A 50 27.27 -0.89 -11.65
CA TYR A 50 26.67 -0.99 -10.33
C TYR A 50 27.44 -0.08 -9.39
N PHE A 51 26.77 0.84 -8.70
CA PHE A 51 27.41 1.77 -7.77
C PHE A 51 27.06 1.42 -6.34
N SER A 52 28.10 1.33 -5.51
CA SER A 52 28.00 0.97 -4.10
C SER A 52 28.57 2.03 -3.17
N TYR A 53 27.96 2.17 -2.01
CA TYR A 53 28.43 2.99 -0.90
C TYR A 53 28.27 2.21 0.41
N LYS A 54 29.27 2.30 1.29
CA LYS A 54 29.33 1.54 2.57
C LYS A 54 29.03 0.03 2.41
N GLY A 55 29.49 -0.55 1.30
CA GLY A 55 29.39 -1.99 1.03
C GLY A 55 28.02 -2.47 0.53
N GLN A 56 27.12 -1.55 0.18
CA GLN A 56 25.79 -1.83 -0.38
C GLN A 56 25.65 -1.16 -1.76
N ILE A 57 24.99 -1.82 -2.71
CA ILE A 57 24.71 -1.26 -4.05
C ILE A 57 23.41 -0.46 -3.99
N ILE A 58 23.41 0.74 -4.58
CA ILE A 58 22.26 1.67 -4.57
C ILE A 58 21.81 2.05 -5.98
N VAL A 59 22.72 2.01 -6.96
CA VAL A 59 22.43 2.46 -8.33
C VAL A 59 22.90 1.42 -9.35
N LYS A 60 22.08 1.18 -10.37
CA LYS A 60 22.41 0.46 -11.60
C LYS A 60 22.28 1.43 -12.76
N ALA A 61 23.26 1.47 -13.66
CA ALA A 61 23.19 2.27 -14.87
C ALA A 61 23.79 1.52 -16.05
N LYS A 62 23.31 1.81 -17.26
CA LYS A 62 23.77 1.19 -18.50
C LYS A 62 24.80 2.07 -19.19
N TYR A 63 25.94 1.50 -19.55
CA TYR A 63 27.02 2.22 -20.20
C TYR A 63 26.74 2.42 -21.70
N LEU A 64 26.83 3.68 -22.17
CA LEU A 64 26.57 4.06 -23.57
C LEU A 64 27.84 4.32 -24.38
N GLY A 65 28.92 4.76 -23.74
CA GLY A 65 30.16 5.13 -24.43
C GLY A 65 31.02 6.07 -23.61
N ILE A 66 32.21 6.37 -24.13
CA ILE A 66 33.19 7.26 -23.48
C ILE A 66 33.16 8.64 -24.14
N THR A 67 33.37 9.69 -23.35
CA THR A 67 33.65 11.05 -23.84
C THR A 67 35.14 11.40 -23.62
N GLN A 68 35.66 12.34 -24.40
CA GLN A 68 37.01 12.85 -24.23
C GLN A 68 37.13 13.74 -22.99
N LYS A 69 38.22 13.51 -22.24
CA LYS A 69 38.82 14.29 -21.13
C LYS A 69 38.06 15.52 -20.65
N ARG A 70 37.59 15.47 -19.40
CA ARG A 70 37.25 16.65 -18.61
C ARG A 70 38.21 16.69 -17.41
N GLU A 71 39.11 17.68 -17.42
CA GLU A 71 40.04 18.04 -16.33
C GLU A 71 41.15 17.04 -15.97
N ALA A 72 42.15 17.52 -15.21
CA ALA A 72 43.40 16.83 -14.93
C ALA A 72 43.25 15.61 -13.99
N ASP A 73 42.31 15.68 -13.03
CA ASP A 73 42.16 14.66 -11.98
C ASP A 73 41.18 13.53 -12.35
N PHE A 74 40.26 13.77 -13.29
CA PHE A 74 39.27 12.79 -13.76
C PHE A 74 39.22 12.64 -15.29
N PRO A 75 40.33 12.19 -15.92
CA PRO A 75 40.50 12.22 -17.36
C PRO A 75 39.55 11.32 -18.18
N PHE A 76 38.74 10.47 -17.55
CA PHE A 76 37.85 9.52 -18.23
C PHE A 76 36.38 9.75 -17.83
N GLY A 77 35.55 10.18 -18.78
CA GLY A 77 34.11 10.32 -18.62
C GLY A 77 33.35 9.20 -19.32
N TYR A 78 32.46 8.53 -18.61
CA TYR A 78 31.64 7.41 -19.09
C TYR A 78 30.19 7.84 -19.13
N GLN A 79 29.59 7.83 -20.32
CA GLN A 79 28.18 8.13 -20.49
C GLN A 79 27.33 6.97 -20.01
N VAL A 80 26.32 7.28 -19.21
CA VAL A 80 25.37 6.31 -18.69
C VAL A 80 23.93 6.66 -19.08
N SER A 81 23.07 5.66 -19.05
CA SER A 81 21.62 5.75 -19.28
C SER A 81 20.92 4.68 -18.45
N ASP A 82 19.59 4.58 -18.54
CA ASP A 82 18.78 3.60 -17.81
C ASP A 82 19.14 3.56 -16.31
N ILE A 83 19.36 4.75 -15.72
CA ILE A 83 19.79 4.90 -14.33
C ILE A 83 18.62 4.50 -13.44
N THR A 84 18.83 3.44 -12.66
CA THR A 84 17.88 2.97 -11.67
C THR A 84 18.48 3.09 -10.28
N ILE A 85 17.80 3.83 -9.41
CA ILE A 85 18.14 4.01 -8.00
C ILE A 85 17.19 3.12 -7.19
N PHE A 86 17.73 2.36 -6.25
CA PHE A 86 16.96 1.42 -5.43
C PHE A 86 17.48 1.42 -3.98
N ASN A 87 16.68 0.85 -3.07
CA ASN A 87 17.10 0.71 -1.67
C ASN A 87 18.43 -0.03 -1.57
N PRO A 88 19.36 0.38 -0.68
CA PRO A 88 20.68 -0.22 -0.58
C PRO A 88 20.63 -1.75 -0.42
N ILE A 89 21.26 -2.48 -1.34
CA ILE A 89 21.28 -3.95 -1.35
C ILE A 89 22.67 -4.43 -0.91
N GLU A 90 22.70 -5.28 0.10
CA GLU A 90 23.94 -5.92 0.55
C GLU A 90 24.51 -6.88 -0.47
N ILE A 91 25.84 -6.88 -0.56
CA ILE A 91 26.62 -7.81 -1.39
C ILE A 91 27.66 -8.51 -0.54
N ASP A 92 28.11 -9.68 -0.97
CA ASP A 92 29.29 -10.30 -0.40
C ASP A 92 30.53 -9.47 -0.74
N ASN A 93 30.88 -8.55 0.17
CA ASN A 93 32.04 -7.68 0.05
C ASN A 93 33.36 -8.46 -0.02
N ASN A 94 33.38 -9.75 0.37
CA ASN A 94 34.57 -10.57 0.23
C ASN A 94 34.95 -10.85 -1.22
N LEU A 95 33.97 -10.94 -2.12
CA LEU A 95 34.17 -11.15 -3.56
C LEU A 95 34.79 -9.93 -4.26
N PHE A 96 34.72 -8.77 -3.62
CA PHE A 96 35.17 -7.48 -4.15
C PHE A 96 36.23 -6.84 -3.23
N LYS A 97 37.11 -7.62 -2.58
CA LYS A 97 38.20 -7.07 -1.77
C LYS A 97 39.28 -6.40 -2.63
N GLY A 98 39.78 -5.25 -2.18
CA GLY A 98 40.87 -4.51 -2.81
C GLY A 98 40.78 -3.01 -2.57
N GLN A 99 41.88 -2.29 -2.85
CA GLN A 99 41.94 -0.82 -2.76
C GLN A 99 41.40 -0.11 -4.01
N SER A 100 40.97 -0.86 -5.03
CA SER A 100 40.42 -0.30 -6.26
C SER A 100 39.08 0.37 -6.04
N SER A 101 38.85 1.49 -6.74
CA SER A 101 37.56 2.20 -6.80
C SER A 101 36.53 1.48 -7.67
N PHE A 102 36.95 0.53 -8.50
CA PHE A 102 36.08 -0.27 -9.35
C PHE A 102 36.59 -1.72 -9.48
N PHE A 103 35.66 -2.64 -9.75
CA PHE A 103 35.91 -4.07 -9.87
C PHE A 103 35.14 -4.65 -11.04
N TYR A 104 35.86 -5.32 -11.94
CA TYR A 104 35.20 -6.04 -13.02
C TYR A 104 34.48 -7.31 -12.51
N ILE A 105 33.34 -7.59 -13.12
CA ILE A 105 32.48 -8.74 -12.86
C ILE A 105 32.75 -9.81 -13.93
N ASN A 106 33.92 -10.46 -13.82
CA ASN A 106 34.37 -11.51 -14.75
C ASN A 106 34.32 -12.92 -14.19
N THR A 107 34.48 -13.10 -12.88
CA THR A 107 34.51 -14.43 -12.27
C THR A 107 33.11 -15.04 -12.18
N LYS A 108 33.03 -16.37 -12.19
CA LYS A 108 31.75 -17.09 -12.03
C LYS A 108 31.02 -16.69 -10.74
N GLU A 109 31.75 -16.50 -9.65
CA GLU A 109 31.20 -16.10 -8.35
C GLU A 109 30.65 -14.68 -8.36
N LYS A 110 31.40 -13.71 -8.90
CA LYS A 110 30.92 -12.32 -9.04
C LYS A 110 29.68 -12.24 -9.94
N LYS A 111 29.64 -13.01 -11.03
CA LYS A 111 28.46 -13.08 -11.91
C LYS A 111 27.25 -13.68 -11.20
N LYS A 112 27.42 -14.72 -10.37
CA LYS A 112 26.33 -15.28 -9.55
C LYS A 112 25.80 -14.25 -8.55
N GLU A 113 26.68 -13.51 -7.90
CA GLU A 113 26.28 -12.45 -6.96
C GLU A 113 25.49 -11.36 -7.68
N ILE A 114 25.92 -10.97 -8.89
CA ILE A 114 25.19 -9.99 -9.71
C ILE A 114 23.85 -10.53 -10.18
N ILE A 115 23.70 -11.81 -10.52
CA ILE A 115 22.38 -12.38 -10.84
C ILE A 115 21.45 -12.36 -9.62
N LYS A 116 21.96 -12.59 -8.41
CA LYS A 116 21.19 -12.47 -7.16
C LYS A 116 20.75 -11.02 -6.94
N LEU A 117 21.67 -10.08 -7.18
CA LEU A 117 21.38 -8.65 -7.13
C LEU A 117 20.37 -8.24 -8.19
N GLU A 118 20.49 -8.70 -9.43
CA GLU A 118 19.53 -8.41 -10.50
C GLU A 118 18.15 -8.95 -10.16
N LYS A 119 18.03 -10.12 -9.53
CA LYS A 119 16.74 -10.59 -9.00
C LYS A 119 16.19 -9.70 -7.88
N ALA A 120 17.05 -9.20 -7.00
CA ALA A 120 16.66 -8.29 -5.93
C ALA A 120 16.29 -6.90 -6.46
N ILE A 121 17.04 -6.42 -7.44
CA ILE A 121 16.79 -5.19 -8.20
C ILE A 121 15.50 -5.35 -9.00
N ASP A 122 15.28 -6.45 -9.71
CA ASP A 122 14.04 -6.71 -10.45
C ASP A 122 12.84 -6.89 -9.52
N SER A 123 13.02 -7.43 -8.30
CA SER A 123 11.96 -7.40 -7.29
C SER A 123 11.71 -5.99 -6.75
N HIS A 124 12.73 -5.12 -6.74
CA HIS A 124 12.61 -3.70 -6.38
C HIS A 124 12.07 -2.82 -7.52
N ILE A 125 12.37 -3.16 -8.79
CA ILE A 125 12.05 -2.43 -10.02
C ILE A 125 10.72 -2.91 -10.60
N LYS A 126 10.27 -4.14 -10.32
CA LYS A 126 8.87 -4.51 -10.51
C LYS A 126 8.07 -3.44 -9.79
N ARG A 127 7.48 -2.53 -10.57
CA ARG A 127 6.54 -1.55 -10.07
C ARG A 127 5.60 -2.34 -9.19
N ARG A 128 5.59 -1.97 -7.92
CA ARG A 128 4.73 -2.55 -6.92
C ARG A 128 3.34 -2.72 -7.55
N GLU A 129 2.80 -3.92 -7.52
CA GLU A 129 1.43 -4.10 -8.00
C GLU A 129 0.51 -3.37 -7.01
N TYR A 130 -0.36 -2.51 -7.53
CA TYR A 130 -1.31 -1.75 -6.73
C TYR A 130 -2.62 -1.66 -7.49
N ILE A 131 -3.71 -1.38 -6.79
CA ILE A 131 -5.01 -1.15 -7.42
C ILE A 131 -5.00 0.25 -8.00
N SER A 132 -5.06 0.37 -9.32
CA SER A 132 -4.93 1.65 -10.04
C SER A 132 -6.26 2.29 -10.36
N ALA A 133 -7.33 1.51 -10.56
CA ALA A 133 -8.65 2.07 -10.81
C ALA A 133 -9.78 1.06 -10.50
N LEU A 134 -10.98 1.60 -10.32
CA LEU A 134 -12.24 0.87 -10.24
C LEU A 134 -13.29 1.60 -11.08
N GLU A 135 -13.85 0.90 -12.05
CA GLU A 135 -14.98 1.34 -12.86
C GLU A 135 -16.18 0.47 -12.54
N VAL A 136 -17.31 1.11 -12.24
CA VAL A 136 -18.54 0.44 -11.80
C VAL A 136 -19.73 1.05 -12.52
N ASN A 137 -20.60 0.19 -13.02
CA ASN A 137 -21.84 0.53 -13.69
C ASN A 137 -23.00 -0.27 -13.07
N ASN A 138 -24.06 0.42 -12.69
CA ASN A 138 -25.32 -0.15 -12.19
C ASN A 138 -25.14 -1.10 -10.98
N PHE A 139 -24.28 -0.76 -10.03
CA PHE A 139 -23.99 -1.56 -8.83
C PHE A 139 -24.47 -0.83 -7.57
N THR A 140 -25.29 -1.47 -6.76
CA THR A 140 -25.83 -0.94 -5.49
C THR A 140 -26.44 0.47 -5.64
N LEU A 141 -25.71 1.50 -5.21
CA LEU A 141 -26.10 2.91 -5.27
C LEU A 141 -25.44 3.67 -6.46
N PHE A 142 -24.53 3.02 -7.17
CA PHE A 142 -23.70 3.61 -8.21
C PHE A 142 -24.32 3.36 -9.60
N ASP A 143 -24.74 4.43 -10.28
CA ASP A 143 -25.14 4.37 -11.71
C ASP A 143 -23.91 4.16 -12.59
N LYS A 144 -22.99 5.14 -12.62
CA LYS A 144 -21.73 5.04 -13.34
C LYS A 144 -20.66 5.80 -12.58
N MET A 145 -19.58 5.11 -12.24
CA MET A 145 -18.48 5.68 -11.47
C MET A 145 -17.15 5.17 -12.01
N LYS A 146 -16.16 6.07 -12.09
CA LYS A 146 -14.77 5.74 -12.36
C LYS A 146 -13.89 6.38 -11.30
N LEU A 147 -13.22 5.55 -10.53
CA LEU A 147 -12.26 5.94 -9.50
C LEU A 147 -10.87 5.59 -9.96
N GLU A 148 -9.96 6.57 -9.96
CA GLU A 148 -8.55 6.35 -10.26
C GLU A 148 -7.77 6.51 -8.96
N PHE A 149 -6.99 5.52 -8.55
CA PHE A 149 -6.38 5.48 -7.22
C PHE A 149 -4.92 5.89 -7.24
N ALA A 150 -4.48 6.44 -6.11
CA ALA A 150 -3.08 6.65 -5.78
C ALA A 150 -2.41 5.34 -5.30
N GLU A 151 -1.10 5.22 -5.51
CA GLU A 151 -0.27 4.12 -5.00
C GLU A 151 -0.13 4.16 -3.46
N GLY A 152 -0.33 5.36 -2.89
CA GLY A 152 -0.28 5.65 -1.47
C GLY A 152 -1.65 5.58 -0.81
N ILE A 153 -2.20 6.73 -0.42
CA ILE A 153 -3.42 6.83 0.38
C ILE A 153 -4.60 7.26 -0.48
N ASN A 154 -5.71 6.56 -0.35
CA ASN A 154 -6.97 6.82 -1.03
C ASN A 154 -8.06 7.02 0.04
N VAL A 155 -8.61 8.23 0.13
CA VAL A 155 -9.55 8.61 1.20
C VAL A 155 -10.93 8.84 0.61
N PHE A 156 -11.87 7.96 0.95
CA PHE A 156 -13.29 8.07 0.62
C PHE A 156 -14.01 8.86 1.72
N ILE A 157 -14.65 9.96 1.33
CA ILE A 157 -15.24 10.97 2.22
C ILE A 157 -16.72 11.14 1.86
N GLY A 158 -17.59 11.23 2.86
CA GLY A 158 -19.01 11.53 2.63
C GLY A 158 -19.86 11.06 3.80
N GLU A 159 -21.17 11.25 3.69
CA GLU A 159 -22.12 10.88 4.76
C GLU A 159 -22.33 9.37 4.89
N ASN A 160 -22.95 8.95 5.99
CA ASN A 160 -23.36 7.56 6.16
C ASN A 160 -24.39 7.16 5.09
N GLY A 161 -24.22 5.97 4.52
CA GLY A 161 -25.12 5.47 3.48
C GLY A 161 -24.73 5.84 2.05
N THR A 162 -23.68 6.63 1.81
CA THR A 162 -23.22 6.98 0.44
C THR A 162 -22.45 5.88 -0.28
N GLY A 163 -22.30 4.70 0.32
CA GLY A 163 -21.67 3.53 -0.33
C GLY A 163 -20.16 3.36 -0.11
N LYS A 164 -19.50 4.20 0.70
CA LYS A 164 -18.04 4.10 0.99
C LYS A 164 -17.60 2.70 1.43
N SER A 165 -18.24 2.12 2.45
CA SER A 165 -17.93 0.76 2.91
C SER A 165 -18.24 -0.31 1.86
N GLN A 166 -19.17 -0.06 0.92
CA GLN A 166 -19.46 -0.98 -0.18
C GLN A 166 -18.31 -1.00 -1.21
N ILE A 167 -17.71 0.15 -1.50
CA ILE A 167 -16.51 0.25 -2.35
C ILE A 167 -15.34 -0.47 -1.68
N LEU A 168 -15.10 -0.20 -0.39
CA LEU A 168 -14.06 -0.90 0.38
C LEU A 168 -14.23 -2.43 0.30
N LYS A 169 -15.46 -2.92 0.49
CA LYS A 169 -15.79 -4.34 0.38
C LYS A 169 -15.62 -4.88 -1.03
N LEU A 170 -15.97 -4.12 -2.06
CA LEU A 170 -15.79 -4.53 -3.45
C LEU A 170 -14.31 -4.69 -3.79
N LEU A 171 -13.47 -3.70 -3.46
CA LEU A 171 -12.02 -3.75 -3.63
C LEU A 171 -11.42 -4.97 -2.92
N TYR A 172 -11.87 -5.22 -1.69
CA TYR A 172 -11.44 -6.37 -0.89
C TYR A 172 -11.82 -7.72 -1.52
N THR A 173 -13.07 -7.83 -1.96
CA THR A 173 -13.62 -9.04 -2.56
C THR A 173 -12.86 -9.41 -3.83
N LEU A 174 -12.71 -8.45 -4.75
CA LEU A 174 -12.05 -8.69 -6.03
C LEU A 174 -10.57 -9.04 -5.86
N THR A 175 -9.87 -8.35 -4.94
CA THR A 175 -8.47 -8.69 -4.63
C THR A 175 -8.35 -10.06 -3.97
N THR A 176 -9.31 -10.46 -3.14
CA THR A 176 -9.28 -11.77 -2.48
C THR A 176 -9.59 -12.90 -3.47
N ALA A 177 -10.58 -12.73 -4.35
CA ALA A 177 -10.87 -13.65 -5.44
C ALA A 177 -9.66 -13.79 -6.38
N ASN A 178 -9.05 -12.67 -6.77
CA ASN A 178 -7.78 -12.60 -7.50
C ASN A 178 -6.69 -13.46 -6.84
N ASN A 179 -6.48 -13.27 -5.54
CA ASN A 179 -5.43 -13.98 -4.82
C ASN A 179 -5.65 -15.49 -4.82
N THR A 180 -6.89 -15.93 -4.61
CA THR A 180 -7.23 -17.36 -4.61
C THR A 180 -7.07 -17.96 -6.02
N PHE A 181 -7.49 -17.22 -7.05
CA PHE A 181 -7.35 -17.63 -8.44
C PHE A 181 -5.88 -17.86 -8.82
N TYR A 182 -5.02 -16.86 -8.61
CA TYR A 182 -3.60 -16.96 -8.99
C TYR A 182 -2.80 -17.93 -8.12
N LYS A 183 -3.18 -18.17 -6.86
CA LYS A 183 -2.56 -19.22 -6.04
C LYS A 183 -2.81 -20.63 -6.57
N LYS A 184 -3.94 -20.85 -7.26
CA LYS A 184 -4.28 -22.17 -7.83
C LYS A 184 -3.55 -22.47 -9.14
N ASN A 185 -2.90 -21.47 -9.76
CA ASN A 185 -2.22 -21.60 -11.06
C ASN A 185 -3.13 -22.20 -12.16
N THR A 186 -4.35 -21.69 -12.28
CA THR A 186 -5.31 -22.10 -13.32
C THR A 186 -5.70 -20.91 -14.19
N ASN A 187 -6.13 -21.19 -15.43
CA ASN A 187 -6.60 -20.19 -16.39
C ASN A 187 -8.11 -20.35 -16.70
N LYS A 188 -8.85 -21.10 -15.86
CA LYS A 188 -10.27 -21.37 -16.08
C LYS A 188 -11.12 -20.17 -15.65
N GLU A 189 -11.75 -19.53 -16.63
CA GLU A 189 -12.70 -18.43 -16.41
C GLU A 189 -13.83 -18.80 -15.44
N THR A 190 -14.41 -20.00 -15.60
CA THR A 190 -15.49 -20.49 -14.72
C THR A 190 -15.07 -20.53 -13.26
N TYR A 191 -13.81 -20.84 -12.99
CA TYR A 191 -13.29 -20.86 -11.62
C TYR A 191 -13.15 -19.46 -11.04
N LEU A 192 -12.71 -18.48 -11.84
CA LEU A 192 -12.69 -17.07 -11.42
C LEU A 192 -14.11 -16.55 -11.14
N SER A 193 -15.07 -16.91 -12.00
CA SER A 193 -16.48 -16.58 -11.86
C SER A 193 -17.07 -17.10 -10.54
N GLU A 194 -16.87 -18.39 -10.25
CA GLU A 194 -17.31 -19.03 -9.00
C GLU A 194 -16.67 -18.36 -7.77
N LEU A 195 -15.37 -18.05 -7.82
CA LEU A 195 -14.67 -17.37 -6.72
C LEU A 195 -15.19 -15.96 -6.45
N ILE A 196 -15.52 -15.19 -7.50
CA ILE A 196 -16.09 -13.85 -7.35
C ILE A 196 -17.44 -13.95 -6.64
N VAL A 197 -18.32 -14.85 -7.08
CA VAL A 197 -19.64 -15.06 -6.46
C VAL A 197 -19.50 -15.48 -5.00
N GLU A 198 -18.73 -16.53 -4.72
CA GLU A 198 -18.50 -17.03 -3.37
C GLU A 198 -17.95 -15.94 -2.43
N THR A 199 -16.98 -15.15 -2.91
CA THR A 199 -16.36 -14.11 -2.10
C THR A 199 -17.33 -12.94 -1.87
N ILE A 200 -18.10 -12.53 -2.88
CA ILE A 200 -19.13 -11.50 -2.75
C ILE A 200 -20.16 -11.91 -1.69
N GLU A 201 -20.72 -13.11 -1.77
CA GLU A 201 -21.77 -13.56 -0.84
C GLU A 201 -21.26 -13.61 0.61
N ASN A 202 -20.00 -14.00 0.79
CA ASN A 202 -19.36 -14.05 2.10
C ASN A 202 -19.01 -12.66 2.68
N VAL A 203 -18.70 -11.66 1.85
CA VAL A 203 -18.32 -10.29 2.28
C VAL A 203 -19.53 -9.36 2.42
N PHE A 204 -20.52 -9.50 1.53
CA PHE A 204 -21.76 -8.69 1.52
C PHE A 204 -22.91 -9.34 2.30
N LYS A 205 -22.66 -10.50 2.94
CA LYS A 205 -23.56 -11.30 3.81
C LYS A 205 -25.06 -11.02 3.71
N GLY A 206 -25.81 -12.02 3.24
CA GLY A 206 -27.27 -11.96 3.14
C GLY A 206 -27.79 -11.33 1.85
N LYS A 207 -26.90 -10.98 0.92
CA LYS A 207 -27.24 -10.56 -0.43
C LYS A 207 -26.72 -11.58 -1.42
N ARG A 208 -27.61 -12.09 -2.27
CA ARG A 208 -27.21 -12.76 -3.51
C ARG A 208 -26.54 -11.73 -4.40
N ILE A 209 -25.62 -12.18 -5.25
CA ILE A 209 -24.89 -11.28 -6.15
C ILE A 209 -25.81 -10.39 -7.01
N GLN A 210 -26.92 -10.93 -7.49
CA GLN A 210 -27.95 -10.18 -8.23
C GLN A 210 -28.57 -9.02 -7.44
N ASN A 211 -28.62 -9.10 -6.10
CA ASN A 211 -29.16 -8.04 -5.23
C ASN A 211 -28.18 -6.85 -5.10
N LEU A 212 -26.99 -6.97 -5.72
CA LEU A 212 -26.03 -5.90 -5.84
C LEU A 212 -26.16 -5.16 -7.18
N ILE A 213 -27.00 -5.61 -8.11
CA ILE A 213 -27.44 -4.78 -9.24
C ILE A 213 -28.30 -3.66 -8.68
N SER A 214 -28.10 -2.43 -9.15
CA SER A 214 -28.89 -1.31 -8.63
C SER A 214 -30.37 -1.46 -8.99
N PHE A 215 -31.24 -1.16 -8.03
CA PHE A 215 -32.69 -1.17 -8.22
C PHE A 215 -33.21 0.05 -8.99
N ASN A 216 -32.40 1.10 -9.12
CA ASN A 216 -32.87 2.41 -9.56
C ASN A 216 -32.86 2.61 -11.09
N PHE A 217 -32.15 1.77 -11.85
CA PHE A 217 -31.76 2.12 -13.23
C PHE A 217 -32.40 1.27 -14.34
N ASN A 218 -33.45 0.49 -14.06
CA ASN A 218 -34.16 -0.36 -15.04
C ASN A 218 -33.22 -1.19 -15.94
N ARG A 219 -32.06 -1.60 -15.40
CA ARG A 219 -31.05 -2.40 -16.07
C ARG A 219 -30.88 -3.72 -15.34
N ASN A 220 -30.82 -4.80 -16.11
CA ASN A 220 -30.69 -6.18 -15.60
C ASN A 220 -29.24 -6.64 -15.50
N GLU A 221 -28.27 -5.75 -15.71
CA GLU A 221 -26.84 -6.07 -15.72
C GLU A 221 -26.03 -4.98 -15.01
N SER A 222 -25.00 -5.38 -14.27
CA SER A 222 -24.02 -4.49 -13.64
C SER A 222 -22.62 -4.85 -14.12
N ASP A 223 -21.86 -3.86 -14.56
CA ASP A 223 -20.49 -4.04 -15.05
C ASP A 223 -19.49 -3.53 -14.02
N ILE A 224 -18.46 -4.33 -13.76
CA ILE A 224 -17.41 -4.01 -12.79
C ILE A 224 -16.06 -4.32 -13.41
N ASN A 225 -15.21 -3.30 -13.51
CA ASN A 225 -13.84 -3.41 -14.00
C ASN A 225 -12.88 -2.85 -12.95
N MET A 226 -12.01 -3.71 -12.42
CA MET A 226 -10.97 -3.34 -11.47
C MET A 226 -9.61 -3.47 -12.13
N ASN A 227 -8.87 -2.37 -12.18
CA ASN A 227 -7.51 -2.34 -12.71
C ASN A 227 -6.51 -2.42 -11.56
N PHE A 228 -5.59 -3.36 -11.67
CA PHE A 228 -4.29 -3.29 -11.03
C PHE A 228 -3.32 -2.52 -11.94
N SER A 229 -2.07 -2.32 -11.54
CA SER A 229 -1.10 -1.56 -12.33
C SER A 229 -0.68 -2.27 -13.62
N ASN A 230 -0.71 -3.61 -13.65
CA ASN A 230 -0.29 -4.41 -14.80
C ASN A 230 -1.39 -5.27 -15.43
N TYR A 231 -2.55 -5.41 -14.79
CA TYR A 231 -3.64 -6.23 -15.28
C TYR A 231 -5.01 -5.78 -14.76
N ASN A 232 -6.09 -6.36 -15.28
CA ASN A 232 -7.44 -6.05 -14.84
C ASN A 232 -8.31 -7.29 -14.63
N ILE A 233 -9.41 -7.10 -13.91
CA ILE A 233 -10.52 -8.04 -13.75
C ILE A 233 -11.78 -7.30 -14.15
N ASP A 234 -12.42 -7.75 -15.22
CA ASP A 234 -13.63 -7.17 -15.81
C ASP A 234 -14.70 -8.25 -15.94
N PHE A 235 -15.84 -8.03 -15.31
CA PHE A 235 -16.96 -8.95 -15.30
C PHE A 235 -18.30 -8.21 -15.20
N SER A 236 -19.36 -8.92 -15.58
CA SER A 236 -20.74 -8.45 -15.47
C SER A 236 -21.59 -9.39 -14.63
N ILE A 237 -22.40 -8.81 -13.75
CA ILE A 237 -23.43 -9.49 -12.97
C ILE A 237 -24.74 -9.39 -13.73
N THR A 238 -25.42 -10.51 -13.98
CA THR A 238 -26.74 -10.51 -14.63
C THR A 238 -27.84 -10.86 -13.63
N ALA A 239 -29.02 -10.27 -13.79
CA ALA A 239 -30.17 -10.54 -12.92
C ALA A 239 -30.70 -11.98 -13.01
N HIS A 240 -30.29 -12.74 -14.04
CA HIS A 240 -30.77 -14.09 -14.32
C HIS A 240 -29.86 -15.20 -13.76
N THR A 241 -28.62 -14.88 -13.40
CA THR A 241 -27.63 -15.86 -12.91
C THR A 241 -27.16 -15.51 -11.50
N SER A 242 -27.46 -16.37 -10.53
CA SER A 242 -27.06 -16.15 -9.13
C SER A 242 -25.75 -16.85 -8.75
N SER A 243 -25.33 -17.88 -9.48
CA SER A 243 -24.18 -18.72 -9.15
C SER A 243 -22.92 -18.41 -9.95
N GLN A 244 -23.02 -17.57 -10.98
CA GLN A 244 -21.92 -17.20 -11.86
C GLN A 244 -22.05 -15.75 -12.31
N VAL A 245 -20.90 -15.13 -12.55
CA VAL A 245 -20.73 -13.88 -13.30
C VAL A 245 -20.19 -14.16 -14.69
N LYS A 246 -20.49 -13.29 -15.64
CA LYS A 246 -19.88 -13.30 -16.97
C LYS A 246 -18.53 -12.60 -16.89
N ILE A 247 -17.43 -13.29 -17.16
CA ILE A 247 -16.11 -12.63 -17.20
C ILE A 247 -15.92 -12.04 -18.59
N ASN A 248 -15.71 -10.73 -18.67
CA ASN A 248 -15.47 -10.05 -19.94
C ASN A 248 -13.99 -10.06 -20.30
N LYS A 249 -13.12 -9.82 -19.30
CA LYS A 249 -11.67 -9.82 -19.48
C LYS A 249 -10.96 -10.09 -18.15
N PHE A 250 -9.95 -10.95 -18.20
CA PHE A 250 -9.00 -11.12 -17.10
C PHE A 250 -7.61 -11.46 -17.66
N SER A 251 -6.57 -11.20 -16.88
CA SER A 251 -5.19 -11.56 -17.26
C SER A 251 -4.85 -12.97 -16.77
N THR A 252 -3.92 -13.65 -17.45
CA THR A 252 -3.28 -14.87 -16.93
C THR A 252 -1.97 -14.58 -16.20
N ASN A 253 -1.47 -13.34 -16.29
CA ASN A 253 -0.16 -12.94 -15.77
C ASN A 253 -0.25 -12.07 -14.51
N GLY A 254 -1.40 -12.03 -13.84
CA GLY A 254 -1.54 -11.32 -12.57
C GLY A 254 -0.85 -12.03 -11.42
N SER A 255 -0.94 -11.44 -10.24
CA SER A 255 -0.25 -11.95 -9.05
C SER A 255 -1.08 -11.78 -7.78
N PRO A 256 -0.89 -12.65 -6.77
CA PRO A 256 -1.53 -12.46 -5.47
C PRO A 256 -0.99 -11.20 -4.76
N GLN A 257 -1.90 -10.37 -4.25
CA GLN A 257 -1.62 -9.19 -3.45
C GLN A 257 -1.80 -9.49 -1.96
N LYS A 258 -0.91 -8.99 -1.10
CA LYS A 258 -1.17 -9.04 0.35
C LYS A 258 -2.24 -8.01 0.69
N ILE A 259 -3.45 -8.43 1.01
CA ILE A 259 -4.55 -7.53 1.37
C ILE A 259 -5.05 -7.79 2.79
N LEU A 260 -5.35 -6.72 3.51
CA LEU A 260 -5.92 -6.74 4.86
C LEU A 260 -7.09 -5.76 4.94
N PHE A 261 -8.18 -6.17 5.56
CA PHE A 261 -9.35 -5.33 5.82
C PHE A 261 -9.52 -5.17 7.33
N ILE A 262 -9.52 -3.94 7.83
CA ILE A 262 -9.84 -3.58 9.21
C ILE A 262 -11.23 -2.94 9.21
N PRO A 263 -12.27 -3.64 9.71
CA PRO A 263 -13.62 -3.08 9.80
C PRO A 263 -13.74 -1.93 10.80
N ALA A 264 -14.83 -1.17 10.68
CA ALA A 264 -15.15 -0.08 11.61
C ALA A 264 -15.30 -0.55 13.07
N LYS A 265 -15.78 -1.79 13.27
CA LYS A 265 -15.82 -2.46 14.58
C LYS A 265 -14.54 -3.27 14.80
N GLU A 266 -13.99 -3.20 16.00
CA GLU A 266 -12.81 -3.98 16.37
C GLU A 266 -13.14 -5.45 16.69
N ILE A 267 -12.11 -6.30 16.65
CA ILE A 267 -12.24 -7.75 16.89
C ILE A 267 -11.33 -8.27 18.01
N LEU A 268 -10.43 -7.46 18.58
CA LEU A 268 -9.46 -7.94 19.56
C LEU A 268 -10.12 -8.47 20.82
N SER A 269 -11.16 -7.79 21.32
CA SER A 269 -11.85 -8.23 22.54
C SER A 269 -12.68 -9.49 22.33
N ASN A 270 -13.05 -9.79 21.08
CA ASN A 270 -13.88 -10.92 20.69
C ASN A 270 -13.10 -11.99 19.91
N PHE A 271 -11.76 -11.93 19.94
CA PHE A 271 -10.91 -12.79 19.10
C PHE A 271 -11.02 -14.28 19.46
N LYS A 272 -11.01 -14.60 20.76
CA LYS A 272 -10.98 -15.98 21.24
C LYS A 272 -12.24 -16.73 20.81
N GLY A 273 -12.04 -17.86 20.13
CA GLY A 273 -13.13 -18.71 19.65
C GLY A 273 -13.85 -18.18 18.41
N PHE A 274 -13.58 -16.94 17.96
CA PHE A 274 -14.26 -16.35 16.80
C PHE A 274 -14.11 -17.19 15.54
N ARG A 275 -12.90 -17.70 15.30
CA ARG A 275 -12.60 -18.50 14.11
C ARG A 275 -13.51 -19.73 14.01
N ASN A 276 -13.60 -20.51 15.07
CA ASN A 276 -14.44 -21.71 15.12
C ASN A 276 -15.92 -21.33 15.02
N LEU A 277 -16.34 -20.26 15.69
CA LEU A 277 -17.73 -19.77 15.61
C LEU A 277 -18.12 -19.41 14.18
N TRP A 278 -17.24 -18.77 13.41
CA TRP A 278 -17.51 -18.41 12.03
C TRP A 278 -17.49 -19.63 11.09
N GLU A 279 -16.58 -20.58 11.32
CA GLU A 279 -16.45 -21.80 10.49
C GLU A 279 -17.61 -22.79 10.72
N GLU A 280 -18.13 -22.89 11.95
CA GLU A 280 -19.14 -23.89 12.32
C GLU A 280 -20.57 -23.34 12.36
N TYR A 281 -20.77 -22.03 12.56
CA TYR A 281 -22.09 -21.44 12.80
C TYR A 281 -22.38 -20.23 11.92
N LEU A 282 -23.67 -20.02 11.64
CA LEU A 282 -24.15 -18.81 10.97
C LEU A 282 -24.17 -17.63 11.95
N ILE A 283 -23.08 -16.87 11.99
CA ILE A 283 -22.96 -15.66 12.83
C ILE A 283 -23.15 -14.37 12.02
N PRO A 284 -23.56 -13.24 12.63
CA PRO A 284 -23.81 -11.97 11.93
C PRO A 284 -22.53 -11.16 11.60
N PHE A 285 -21.41 -11.84 11.32
CA PHE A 285 -20.14 -11.22 10.92
C PHE A 285 -19.73 -11.66 9.52
N ASP A 286 -19.42 -10.71 8.64
CA ASP A 286 -18.95 -11.03 7.30
C ASP A 286 -17.50 -11.57 7.28
N LYS A 287 -17.07 -12.04 6.10
CA LYS A 287 -15.74 -12.65 5.91
C LYS A 287 -14.57 -11.73 6.22
N THR A 288 -14.75 -10.41 6.22
CA THR A 288 -13.65 -9.47 6.53
C THR A 288 -13.16 -9.65 7.97
N PHE A 289 -14.07 -9.89 8.91
CA PHE A 289 -13.71 -10.20 10.31
C PHE A 289 -12.99 -11.54 10.44
N TYR A 290 -13.48 -12.57 9.75
CA TYR A 290 -12.86 -13.90 9.76
C TYR A 290 -11.42 -13.87 9.23
N ASP A 291 -11.20 -13.19 8.10
CA ASP A 291 -9.87 -13.07 7.53
C ASP A 291 -8.93 -12.18 8.37
N LEU A 292 -9.46 -11.14 9.03
CA LEU A 292 -8.70 -10.34 10.01
C LEU A 292 -8.28 -11.20 11.21
N VAL A 293 -9.17 -12.04 11.74
CA VAL A 293 -8.85 -13.00 12.82
C VAL A 293 -7.76 -13.97 12.37
N LYS A 294 -7.83 -14.51 11.15
CA LYS A 294 -6.76 -15.37 10.60
C LYS A 294 -5.43 -14.65 10.43
N ALA A 295 -5.44 -13.35 10.14
CA ALA A 295 -4.23 -12.55 10.08
C ALA A 295 -3.65 -12.31 11.48
N LEU A 296 -4.50 -12.02 12.47
CA LEU A 296 -4.11 -11.84 13.87
C LEU A 296 -3.61 -13.13 14.54
N ASP A 297 -4.10 -14.30 14.12
CA ASP A 297 -3.72 -15.61 14.66
C ASP A 297 -2.31 -16.07 14.22
N ARG A 298 -1.63 -15.29 13.36
CA ARG A 298 -0.28 -15.63 12.89
C ARG A 298 0.78 -15.33 13.97
N PRO A 299 1.79 -16.20 14.13
CA PRO A 299 2.91 -15.97 15.04
C PRO A 299 3.67 -14.66 14.73
N LEU A 300 4.20 -14.04 15.77
CA LEU A 300 5.06 -12.86 15.64
C LEU A 300 6.37 -13.19 14.90
N LEU A 301 6.90 -12.20 14.16
CA LEU A 301 8.23 -12.31 13.58
C LEU A 301 9.31 -12.34 14.67
N LYS A 302 10.40 -13.06 14.38
CA LYS A 302 11.61 -13.03 15.22
C LYS A 302 12.36 -11.69 15.11
N ASP A 303 12.34 -11.08 13.93
CA ASP A 303 12.97 -9.81 13.64
C ASP A 303 11.93 -8.80 13.13
N THR A 304 11.80 -7.71 13.85
CA THR A 304 10.89 -6.59 13.57
C THR A 304 11.64 -5.28 13.31
N SER A 305 12.96 -5.35 13.07
CA SER A 305 13.83 -4.19 12.85
C SER A 305 13.27 -3.21 11.80
N ASN A 306 12.77 -3.73 10.67
CA ASN A 306 12.22 -2.95 9.57
C ASN A 306 10.95 -2.16 9.92
N ILE A 307 10.17 -2.62 10.90
CA ILE A 307 8.92 -1.97 11.33
C ILE A 307 9.05 -1.28 12.69
N ARG A 308 10.21 -1.42 13.37
CA ARG A 308 10.42 -0.99 14.76
C ARG A 308 10.05 0.48 14.99
N LYS A 309 10.51 1.39 14.13
CA LYS A 309 10.22 2.83 14.28
C LYS A 309 8.72 3.12 14.23
N MET A 310 8.01 2.49 13.28
CA MET A 310 6.58 2.68 13.08
C MET A 310 5.75 2.00 14.18
N ASN A 311 6.12 0.79 14.57
CA ASN A 311 5.42 0.07 15.62
C ASN A 311 5.65 0.69 17.01
N ASN A 312 6.82 1.27 17.28
CA ASN A 312 7.05 2.02 18.52
C ASN A 312 6.07 3.18 18.65
N ALA A 313 5.78 3.92 17.57
CA ALA A 313 4.80 5.01 17.61
C ALA A 313 3.40 4.50 18.02
N LEU A 314 3.00 3.31 17.56
CA LEU A 314 1.76 2.67 17.98
C LEU A 314 1.79 2.23 19.45
N GLU A 315 2.88 1.63 19.91
CA GLU A 315 3.05 1.19 21.30
C GLU A 315 3.13 2.37 22.29
N ASP A 316 3.63 3.52 21.84
CA ASP A 316 3.62 4.77 22.59
C ASP A 316 2.19 5.30 22.80
N ILE A 317 1.34 5.26 21.76
CA ILE A 317 -0.10 5.59 21.89
C ILE A 317 -0.79 4.67 22.90
N LEU A 318 -0.46 3.37 22.84
CA LEU A 318 -1.01 2.34 23.72
C LEU A 318 -0.45 2.42 25.16
N ASN A 319 0.67 3.12 25.37
CA ASN A 319 1.49 3.07 26.58
C ASN A 319 1.84 1.63 26.98
N GLY A 320 2.10 0.78 25.99
CA GLY A 320 2.30 -0.65 26.19
C GLY A 320 2.32 -1.44 24.89
N GLU A 321 2.58 -2.73 25.03
CA GLU A 321 2.68 -3.68 23.93
C GLU A 321 1.45 -4.60 23.91
N ILE A 322 0.87 -4.85 22.72
CA ILE A 322 -0.10 -5.94 22.55
C ILE A 322 0.63 -7.27 22.45
N ILE A 323 0.27 -8.18 23.35
CA ILE A 323 0.73 -9.57 23.41
C ILE A 323 -0.47 -10.52 23.36
N GLN A 324 -0.21 -11.78 23.06
CA GLN A 324 -1.23 -12.83 23.04
C GLN A 324 -0.86 -13.92 24.05
N GLU A 325 -1.78 -14.27 24.96
CA GLU A 325 -1.62 -15.36 25.94
C GLU A 325 -2.90 -16.19 25.99
N ASN A 326 -2.78 -17.54 25.92
CA ASN A 326 -3.91 -18.46 25.98
C ASN A 326 -5.05 -18.14 24.98
N GLY A 327 -4.70 -17.66 23.79
CA GLY A 327 -5.64 -17.27 22.74
C GLY A 327 -6.37 -15.94 22.98
N GLU A 328 -5.94 -15.15 23.96
CA GLU A 328 -6.50 -13.82 24.25
C GLU A 328 -5.45 -12.74 24.01
N PHE A 329 -5.90 -11.57 23.54
CA PHE A 329 -5.05 -10.40 23.42
C PHE A 329 -5.04 -9.61 24.72
N LEU A 330 -3.84 -9.21 25.16
CA LEU A 330 -3.61 -8.39 26.34
C LEU A 330 -2.69 -7.21 26.02
N LEU A 331 -2.92 -6.10 26.70
CA LEU A 331 -1.99 -4.98 26.75
C LEU A 331 -1.02 -5.18 27.92
N LYS A 332 0.26 -5.34 27.63
CA LYS A 332 1.34 -5.30 28.61
C LYS A 332 1.84 -3.86 28.74
N ARG A 333 1.51 -3.22 29.86
CA ARG A 333 1.81 -1.78 30.07
C ARG A 333 3.29 -1.53 30.30
N ASN A 334 3.80 -0.45 29.72
CA ASN A 334 5.21 -0.06 29.87
C ASN A 334 5.54 0.42 31.30
N LYS A 335 4.60 1.08 31.98
CA LYS A 335 4.81 1.67 33.31
C LYS A 335 5.11 0.63 34.41
N ASP A 336 4.35 -0.46 34.45
CA ASP A 336 4.34 -1.41 35.57
C ASP A 336 4.37 -2.88 35.13
N GLY A 337 4.46 -3.15 33.82
CA GLY A 337 4.45 -4.51 33.27
C GLY A 337 3.12 -5.25 33.46
N LYS A 338 2.08 -4.61 34.01
CA LYS A 338 0.78 -5.25 34.23
C LYS A 338 0.15 -5.59 32.89
N LYS A 339 -0.45 -6.78 32.83
CA LYS A 339 -1.20 -7.27 31.70
C LYS A 339 -2.67 -6.99 31.92
N ILE A 340 -3.31 -6.35 30.95
CA ILE A 340 -4.73 -6.01 30.98
C ILE A 340 -5.37 -6.68 29.77
N PHE A 341 -6.47 -7.41 29.99
CA PHE A 341 -7.22 -7.99 28.89
C PHE A 341 -7.68 -6.91 27.91
N SER A 342 -7.55 -7.18 26.61
CA SER A 342 -7.96 -6.24 25.57
C SER A 342 -9.41 -5.77 25.73
N ALA A 343 -10.31 -6.64 26.21
CA ALA A 343 -11.70 -6.30 26.52
C ALA A 343 -11.86 -5.14 27.53
N MET A 344 -10.85 -4.85 28.36
CA MET A 344 -10.84 -3.74 29.31
C MET A 344 -10.20 -2.45 28.74
N MET A 345 -9.68 -2.48 27.51
CA MET A 345 -9.15 -1.30 26.83
C MET A 345 -10.29 -0.46 26.24
N ALA A 346 -10.04 0.82 25.98
CA ALA A 346 -10.95 1.63 25.15
C ALA A 346 -10.97 1.11 23.70
N GLU A 347 -12.13 1.15 23.04
CA GLU A 347 -12.32 0.56 21.70
C GLU A 347 -11.37 1.13 20.64
N GLY A 348 -11.20 2.45 20.62
CA GLY A 348 -10.23 3.08 19.71
C GLY A 348 -8.80 2.55 19.93
N LEU A 349 -8.37 2.33 21.17
CA LEU A 349 -7.05 1.75 21.46
C LEU A 349 -6.95 0.28 21.00
N ARG A 350 -8.05 -0.48 20.94
CA ARG A 350 -8.04 -1.84 20.38
C ARG A 350 -7.79 -1.83 18.87
N LYS A 351 -8.23 -0.80 18.14
CA LYS A 351 -7.87 -0.62 16.71
C LYS A 351 -6.37 -0.35 16.54
N ILE A 352 -5.79 0.51 17.38
CA ILE A 352 -4.33 0.77 17.41
C ILE A 352 -3.56 -0.52 17.71
N GLY A 353 -4.03 -1.29 18.70
CA GLY A 353 -3.47 -2.59 19.06
C GLY A 353 -3.51 -3.62 17.93
N THR A 354 -4.63 -3.66 17.20
CA THR A 354 -4.79 -4.53 16.02
C THR A 354 -3.70 -4.25 15.00
N LEU A 355 -3.50 -2.98 14.67
CA LEU A 355 -2.51 -2.58 13.69
C LEU A 355 -1.07 -2.88 14.14
N SER A 356 -0.74 -2.59 15.40
CA SER A 356 0.57 -2.89 15.97
C SER A 356 0.88 -4.40 15.86
N TYR A 357 -0.07 -5.25 16.25
CA TYR A 357 0.12 -6.69 16.19
C TYR A 357 0.29 -7.21 14.76
N LEU A 358 -0.49 -6.69 13.81
CA LEU A 358 -0.43 -7.09 12.40
C LEU A 358 0.88 -6.69 11.72
N LEU A 359 1.49 -5.57 12.14
CA LEU A 359 2.85 -5.19 11.72
C LEU A 359 3.89 -6.16 12.30
N LYS A 360 3.80 -6.48 13.60
CA LYS A 360 4.74 -7.39 14.27
C LYS A 360 4.68 -8.82 13.74
N ASN A 361 3.54 -9.28 13.24
CA ASN A 361 3.38 -10.62 12.68
C ASN A 361 3.48 -10.69 11.14
N ASN A 362 3.87 -9.58 10.50
CA ASN A 362 4.06 -9.47 9.04
C ASN A 362 2.79 -9.63 8.20
N SER A 363 1.61 -9.69 8.82
CA SER A 363 0.34 -9.74 8.08
C SER A 363 0.08 -8.41 7.36
N LEU A 364 0.52 -7.31 7.98
CA LEU A 364 0.68 -6.01 7.32
C LEU A 364 2.18 -5.76 7.12
N SER A 365 2.62 -5.64 5.87
CA SER A 365 4.03 -5.47 5.53
C SER A 365 4.19 -4.60 4.28
N ASN A 366 5.42 -4.38 3.82
CA ASN A 366 5.65 -3.73 2.55
C ASN A 366 4.90 -4.45 1.43
N GLU A 367 4.46 -3.68 0.43
CA GLU A 367 3.64 -4.12 -0.70
C GLU A 367 2.19 -4.51 -0.34
N SER A 368 1.80 -4.46 0.93
CA SER A 368 0.41 -4.73 1.34
C SER A 368 -0.58 -3.65 0.89
N ILE A 369 -1.81 -4.09 0.62
CA ILE A 369 -3.00 -3.25 0.50
C ILE A 369 -3.72 -3.28 1.84
N LEU A 370 -3.87 -2.12 2.47
CA LEU A 370 -4.63 -1.93 3.70
C LEU A 370 -5.95 -1.25 3.36
N ILE A 371 -7.06 -1.91 3.67
CA ILE A 371 -8.39 -1.32 3.67
C ILE A 371 -8.79 -1.08 5.12
N TRP A 372 -9.16 0.15 5.46
CA TRP A 372 -9.51 0.54 6.82
C TRP A 372 -10.78 1.38 6.84
N ASP A 373 -11.86 0.79 7.36
CA ASP A 373 -13.15 1.47 7.52
C ASP A 373 -13.18 2.19 8.88
N GLU A 374 -13.46 3.50 8.88
CA GLU A 374 -13.51 4.38 10.06
C GLU A 374 -12.33 4.20 11.04
N PRO A 375 -11.08 4.46 10.61
CA PRO A 375 -9.89 4.37 11.46
C PRO A 375 -9.95 5.29 12.69
N GLU A 376 -10.65 6.42 12.58
CA GLU A 376 -10.81 7.42 13.63
C GLU A 376 -11.90 7.10 14.66
N ALA A 377 -12.83 6.17 14.35
CA ALA A 377 -13.99 5.97 15.20
C ALA A 377 -13.57 5.50 16.60
N ASN A 378 -14.17 6.13 17.63
CA ASN A 378 -13.87 5.95 19.06
C ASN A 378 -12.48 6.43 19.50
N LEU A 379 -11.82 7.31 18.73
CA LEU A 379 -10.56 7.97 19.10
C LEU A 379 -10.77 9.45 19.46
N ASN A 380 -9.92 9.96 20.36
CA ASN A 380 -9.87 11.39 20.67
C ASN A 380 -9.02 12.15 19.62
N PRO A 381 -9.14 13.49 19.53
CA PRO A 381 -8.40 14.28 18.54
C PRO A 381 -6.89 14.04 18.56
N ARG A 382 -6.27 13.99 19.74
CA ARG A 382 -4.83 13.74 19.87
C ARG A 382 -4.40 12.41 19.26
N THR A 383 -5.20 11.34 19.45
CA THR A 383 -4.89 10.04 18.85
C THR A 383 -5.17 10.03 17.34
N ILE A 384 -6.16 10.79 16.86
CA ILE A 384 -6.42 10.93 15.42
C ILE A 384 -5.22 11.59 14.71
N GLN A 385 -4.55 12.57 15.33
CA GLN A 385 -3.30 13.14 14.79
C GLN A 385 -2.21 12.08 14.62
N GLU A 386 -2.04 11.19 15.60
CA GLU A 386 -1.06 10.11 15.51
C GLU A 386 -1.44 9.06 14.46
N ILE A 387 -2.74 8.79 14.26
CA ILE A 387 -3.22 7.98 13.14
C ILE A 387 -2.85 8.62 11.80
N ALA A 388 -3.06 9.93 11.62
CA ALA A 388 -2.70 10.61 10.37
C ALA A 388 -1.19 10.48 10.08
N LYS A 389 -0.33 10.70 11.08
CA LYS A 389 1.14 10.49 10.96
C LYS A 389 1.48 9.06 10.56
N LEU A 390 0.80 8.10 11.16
CA LEU A 390 1.00 6.68 10.88
C LEU A 390 0.59 6.32 9.45
N LEU A 391 -0.52 6.84 8.95
CA LEU A 391 -0.97 6.59 7.57
C LEU A 391 0.07 7.08 6.55
N ILE A 392 0.63 8.28 6.77
CA ILE A 392 1.73 8.81 5.96
C ILE A 392 2.98 7.91 6.05
N ALA A 393 3.30 7.40 7.23
CA ALA A 393 4.43 6.49 7.43
C ALA A 393 4.23 5.14 6.73
N LEU A 394 3.03 4.54 6.82
CA LEU A 394 2.66 3.29 6.16
C LEU A 394 2.73 3.42 4.64
N GLN A 395 2.24 4.53 4.08
CA GLN A 395 2.41 4.85 2.66
C GLN A 395 3.89 4.83 2.24
N LYS A 396 4.75 5.53 2.99
CA LYS A 396 6.18 5.58 2.71
C LYS A 396 6.87 4.23 2.86
N PHE A 397 6.32 3.36 3.71
CA PHE A 397 6.74 1.97 3.84
C PHE A 397 6.30 1.08 2.66
N GLY A 398 5.59 1.65 1.68
CA GLY A 398 5.11 0.94 0.51
C GLY A 398 3.84 0.15 0.77
N ILE A 399 2.93 0.68 1.59
CA ILE A 399 1.56 0.16 1.77
C ILE A 399 0.58 1.06 1.01
N GLN A 400 -0.40 0.46 0.34
CA GLN A 400 -1.44 1.18 -0.40
C GLN A 400 -2.65 1.16 0.52
N ILE A 401 -3.20 2.32 0.82
CA ILE A 401 -4.17 2.48 1.89
C ILE A 401 -5.47 2.99 1.28
N PHE A 402 -6.58 2.35 1.64
CA PHE A 402 -7.94 2.77 1.33
C PHE A 402 -8.67 3.02 2.63
N ILE A 403 -9.16 4.25 2.81
CA ILE A 403 -9.83 4.68 4.03
C ILE A 403 -11.23 5.15 3.68
N ALA A 404 -12.22 4.72 4.45
CA ALA A 404 -13.52 5.38 4.47
C ALA A 404 -13.66 6.14 5.78
N THR A 405 -14.01 7.43 5.69
CA THR A 405 -14.11 8.31 6.84
C THR A 405 -15.20 9.36 6.61
N HIS A 406 -15.74 9.88 7.71
CA HIS A 406 -16.58 11.08 7.72
C HIS A 406 -15.95 12.19 8.58
N SER A 407 -14.69 12.01 9.02
CA SER A 407 -13.99 12.90 9.94
C SER A 407 -13.16 13.93 9.21
N LEU A 408 -13.68 15.16 9.15
CA LEU A 408 -12.91 16.32 8.69
C LEU A 408 -11.62 16.52 9.48
N PHE A 409 -11.63 16.19 10.78
CA PHE A 409 -10.44 16.30 11.60
C PHE A 409 -9.32 15.38 11.09
N LEU A 410 -9.62 14.11 10.80
CA LEU A 410 -8.63 13.19 10.22
C LEU A 410 -8.14 13.68 8.85
N ILE A 411 -9.06 14.14 8.00
CA ILE A 411 -8.74 14.61 6.65
C ILE A 411 -7.80 15.83 6.71
N LYS A 412 -8.11 16.82 7.55
CA LYS A 412 -7.27 18.01 7.74
C LYS A 412 -5.89 17.66 8.28
N GLU A 413 -5.79 16.70 9.20
CA GLU A 413 -4.50 16.22 9.69
C GLU A 413 -3.68 15.52 8.59
N ILE A 414 -4.31 14.74 7.70
CA ILE A 414 -3.63 14.16 6.54
C ILE A 414 -3.13 15.27 5.61
N GLU A 415 -3.94 16.30 5.32
CA GLU A 415 -3.54 17.43 4.47
C GLU A 415 -2.39 18.23 5.07
N ILE A 416 -2.39 18.49 6.38
CA ILE A 416 -1.28 19.18 7.07
C ILE A 416 0.02 18.38 6.97
N LEU A 417 -0.06 17.05 7.01
CA LEU A 417 1.10 16.16 6.98
C LEU A 417 1.53 15.78 5.56
N LYS A 418 0.68 16.03 4.57
CA LYS A 418 0.96 15.80 3.15
C LYS A 418 2.15 16.68 2.75
N LYS A 419 3.12 16.05 2.09
CA LYS A 419 4.28 16.71 1.46
C LYS A 419 4.23 16.40 -0.03
N ASP A 420 5.01 17.08 -0.85
CA ASP A 420 5.03 16.89 -2.32
C ASP A 420 5.27 15.42 -2.75
N GLU A 421 5.99 14.64 -1.95
CA GLU A 421 6.26 13.21 -2.20
C GLU A 421 5.12 12.27 -1.76
N SER A 422 4.11 12.76 -1.02
CA SER A 422 2.99 11.96 -0.54
C SER A 422 1.98 11.72 -1.67
N ASN A 423 1.67 10.46 -1.96
CA ASN A 423 0.71 10.08 -2.99
C ASN A 423 -0.69 9.89 -2.37
N VAL A 424 -1.35 11.00 -2.07
CA VAL A 424 -2.70 11.02 -1.48
C VAL A 424 -3.73 11.42 -2.54
N LYS A 425 -4.86 10.72 -2.56
CA LYS A 425 -6.01 11.07 -3.38
C LYS A 425 -7.30 10.97 -2.59
N TYR A 426 -8.17 11.95 -2.79
CA TYR A 426 -9.44 12.08 -2.12
C TYR A 426 -10.60 11.82 -3.06
N PHE A 427 -11.69 11.33 -2.50
CA PHE A 427 -12.90 10.96 -3.20
C PHE A 427 -14.11 11.41 -2.38
N GLY A 428 -14.84 12.41 -2.88
CA GLY A 428 -16.06 12.93 -2.25
C GLY A 428 -17.29 12.17 -2.72
N PHE A 429 -18.14 11.77 -1.79
CA PHE A 429 -19.42 11.10 -2.04
C PHE A 429 -20.56 11.94 -1.44
N GLY A 430 -21.46 12.39 -2.30
CA GLY A 430 -22.62 13.19 -1.92
C GLY A 430 -23.84 12.84 -2.76
N PHE A 431 -25.01 13.30 -2.34
CA PHE A 431 -26.22 13.21 -3.16
C PHE A 431 -26.53 14.58 -3.75
N ASP A 432 -26.99 14.62 -5.00
CA ASP A 432 -27.51 15.85 -5.59
C ASP A 432 -28.95 16.14 -5.17
N GLU A 433 -29.50 17.26 -5.64
CA GLU A 433 -30.87 17.68 -5.35
C GLU A 433 -31.94 16.63 -5.73
N ASN A 434 -31.63 15.77 -6.71
CA ASN A 434 -32.51 14.69 -7.15
C ASN A 434 -32.23 13.36 -6.42
N HIS A 435 -31.43 13.39 -5.36
CA HIS A 435 -30.95 12.22 -4.61
C HIS A 435 -30.16 11.20 -5.44
N ASN A 436 -29.50 11.64 -6.52
CA ASN A 436 -28.55 10.80 -7.25
C ASN A 436 -27.17 10.90 -6.60
N LEU A 437 -26.50 9.76 -6.43
CA LEU A 437 -25.15 9.73 -5.88
C LEU A 437 -24.15 10.36 -6.86
N ARG A 438 -23.43 11.39 -6.40
CA ARG A 438 -22.30 12.01 -7.08
C ARG A 438 -21.00 11.63 -6.42
N VAL A 439 -19.98 11.48 -7.27
CA VAL A 439 -18.64 11.11 -6.84
C VAL A 439 -17.63 12.02 -7.53
N SER A 440 -16.91 12.80 -6.73
CA SER A 440 -15.79 13.64 -7.17
C SER A 440 -14.48 13.04 -6.68
N GLN A 441 -13.38 13.33 -7.37
CA GLN A 441 -12.04 12.86 -6.97
C GLN A 441 -10.98 13.92 -7.28
N ASN A 442 -10.06 14.15 -6.36
CA ASN A 442 -8.98 15.13 -6.53
C ASN A 442 -7.75 14.76 -5.67
N LYS A 443 -6.58 15.31 -6.04
CA LYS A 443 -5.37 15.21 -5.22
C LYS A 443 -5.36 16.21 -4.06
N GLU A 444 -5.97 17.38 -4.25
CA GLU A 444 -6.15 18.37 -3.18
C GLU A 444 -7.57 18.28 -2.65
N PHE A 445 -7.71 18.26 -1.32
CA PHE A 445 -9.01 18.15 -0.67
C PHE A 445 -9.94 19.32 -1.00
N ASP A 446 -9.41 20.54 -1.08
CA ASP A 446 -10.17 21.78 -1.30
C ASP A 446 -10.85 21.87 -2.68
N TYR A 447 -10.47 21.02 -3.64
CA TYR A 447 -11.06 20.97 -4.99
C TYR A 447 -12.03 19.78 -5.16
N LEU A 448 -12.65 19.33 -4.08
CA LEU A 448 -13.74 18.35 -4.14
C LEU A 448 -15.10 19.07 -4.15
N ASP A 449 -15.88 18.83 -5.20
CA ASP A 449 -17.14 19.54 -5.44
C ASP A 449 -18.32 19.01 -4.57
N ASP A 450 -18.26 17.77 -4.08
CA ASP A 450 -19.41 17.06 -3.47
C ASP A 450 -19.22 16.74 -1.98
N LEU A 451 -19.04 17.77 -1.12
CA LEU A 451 -18.84 17.59 0.31
C LEU A 451 -19.89 18.33 1.15
N ILE A 452 -21.05 17.69 1.35
CA ILE A 452 -22.09 18.14 2.32
C ILE A 452 -21.48 18.37 3.71
N ILE A 453 -20.46 17.58 4.06
CA ILE A 453 -19.73 17.70 5.32
C ILE A 453 -19.04 19.08 5.47
N LEU A 454 -18.56 19.69 4.38
CA LEU A 454 -18.00 21.05 4.40
C LEU A 454 -19.10 22.09 4.59
N ASP A 455 -20.25 21.92 3.93
CA ASP A 455 -21.40 22.82 4.09
C ASP A 455 -21.90 22.84 5.54
N GLU A 456 -21.94 21.67 6.20
CA GLU A 456 -22.30 21.57 7.61
C GLU A 456 -21.28 22.20 8.55
N GLU A 457 -19.97 22.10 8.26
CA GLU A 457 -18.91 22.78 9.03
C GLU A 457 -19.03 24.31 8.90
N ILE A 458 -19.30 24.81 7.69
CA ILE A 458 -19.54 26.24 7.44
C ILE A 458 -20.80 26.70 8.18
N ALA A 459 -21.90 25.95 8.07
CA ALA A 459 -23.15 26.26 8.75
C ALA A 459 -22.99 26.25 10.28
N GLN A 460 -22.20 25.32 10.83
CA GLN A 460 -21.86 25.31 12.25
C GLN A 460 -21.05 26.55 12.66
N SER A 461 -20.03 26.91 11.88
CA SER A 461 -19.20 28.09 12.11
C SER A 461 -20.04 29.38 12.07
N ASP A 462 -20.96 29.50 11.12
CA ASP A 462 -21.90 30.61 11.02
C ASP A 462 -22.81 30.72 12.24
N ARG A 463 -23.38 29.59 12.70
CA ARG A 463 -24.20 29.56 13.93
C ARG A 463 -23.37 30.03 15.14
N PHE A 464 -22.14 29.54 15.29
CA PHE A 464 -21.25 29.94 16.37
C PHE A 464 -20.90 31.43 16.33
N MET A 465 -20.58 31.97 15.15
CA MET A 465 -20.27 33.39 14.97
C MET A 465 -21.48 34.31 15.21
N ARG A 466 -22.72 33.81 15.05
CA ARG A 466 -23.94 34.54 15.40
C ARG A 466 -24.17 34.63 16.91
N GLU A 467 -23.78 33.62 17.68
CA GLU A 467 -23.91 33.60 19.15
C GLU A 467 -22.88 34.49 19.86
N ILE A 468 -21.77 34.82 19.19
CA ILE A 468 -20.70 35.69 19.72
C ILE A 468 -21.00 37.18 19.46
N LYS A 469 -21.98 37.50 18.62
CA LYS A 469 -22.46 38.87 18.35
C LYS A 469 -23.65 39.22 19.23
#